data_AF-A0A2S7TZS6-F1
#
_entry.id   AF-A0A2S7TZS6-F1
#
_cell.length_a   1.000
_cell.length_b   1.000
_cell.length_c   1.000
_cell.angle_alpha   90.00
_cell.angle_beta   90.00
_cell.angle_gamma   90.00
#
_symmetry.space_group_name_H-M   'P 1'
#
loop_
_entity.id
_entity.type
_entity.pdbx_description
1 polymer ?
#
loop_
_entity_poly.entity_id
_entity_poly.type
_entity_poly.pdbx_seq_one_letter_code
_entity_poly.pdbx_strand_id
1 'polypeptide(L)'
;MTVFGTQDIGGLTVEEGDVTLSGDGLRMTSDSVAGVVSGSTLSVSSVISNDSARQLAKGGDGTLTLSGANTYAGVTKLEAGTISVPSLANATVGSPLGNYPTAGADGLNLIGGTLQYTGATASRDRGFTLLGHSTLEVNTAGETLTLGESAALDAAGSLTVTGGAGSSLALGHLYVSRSTSTMNPTTASLSIASIGLNESYGGGALTFTLGGTATGNEVTGAINRVNTHPNNWDGCHDVIKEGSSVWTLSGNNNYNGKTIVNDGTLLVTGEIQQAASVAVNGPGVLGGTGMIKKATTANAGGGLAPGLSVGTLTFTNNLNFAAMAGGGGTLVFELDALAGTSDQIAVSGTLGIGQGALRFTDFTFSDLGGLEAGTYTLMTSGVISGWIDDTNDSGAIGSFTGTLQLNGNNLELVVSGLAAGSDYDTWADGYPGLTDASADLDFDGGGLEPVLSGSWAEILVTEAMTPALRRRALKTAPT
;
A
#
# COMPACT_ATOMS: atom_id res chain seq x y z
N MET A 1 -35.37 -15.82 26.44
CA MET A 1 -36.08 -17.09 26.58
C MET A 1 -35.08 -18.19 26.91
N THR A 2 -35.39 -18.99 27.92
CA THR A 2 -34.59 -20.19 28.23
C THR A 2 -35.09 -21.37 27.41
N VAL A 3 -34.19 -22.02 26.68
CA VAL A 3 -34.43 -23.26 25.93
C VAL A 3 -34.31 -24.43 26.90
N PHE A 4 -35.35 -25.25 27.00
CA PHE A 4 -35.39 -26.47 27.81
C PHE A 4 -35.45 -27.70 26.91
N GLY A 5 -34.52 -28.63 27.09
CA GLY A 5 -34.29 -29.75 26.19
C GLY A 5 -33.77 -29.30 24.81
N THR A 6 -33.51 -30.27 23.93
CA THR A 6 -33.21 -29.97 22.53
C THR A 6 -34.50 -29.62 21.79
N GLN A 7 -34.58 -28.40 21.25
CA GLN A 7 -35.71 -27.94 20.45
C GLN A 7 -35.39 -28.02 18.96
N ASP A 8 -36.31 -28.58 18.19
CA ASP A 8 -36.17 -28.64 16.73
C ASP A 8 -36.54 -27.29 16.10
N ILE A 9 -35.72 -26.83 15.15
CA ILE A 9 -35.92 -25.57 14.44
C ILE A 9 -35.84 -25.77 12.92
N GLY A 10 -36.68 -25.04 12.20
CA GLY A 10 -36.58 -24.84 10.74
C GLY A 10 -36.10 -23.44 10.34
N GLY A 11 -35.81 -22.59 11.33
CA GLY A 11 -35.50 -21.18 11.18
C GLY A 11 -35.69 -20.44 12.50
N LEU A 12 -35.14 -19.23 12.58
CA LEU A 12 -35.34 -18.30 13.69
C LEU A 12 -35.70 -16.95 13.08
N THR A 13 -36.77 -16.31 13.54
CA THR A 13 -37.18 -15.00 13.03
C THR A 13 -37.46 -14.04 14.17
N VAL A 14 -36.88 -12.86 14.09
CA VAL A 14 -37.12 -11.74 15.01
C VAL A 14 -37.67 -10.57 14.18
N GLU A 15 -38.94 -10.26 14.41
CA GLU A 15 -39.68 -9.20 13.71
C GLU A 15 -39.66 -7.86 14.47
N GLU A 16 -39.31 -7.88 15.75
CA GLU A 16 -39.17 -6.69 16.60
C GLU A 16 -38.36 -6.98 17.87
N GLY A 17 -37.73 -5.94 18.41
CA GLY A 17 -37.01 -5.98 19.69
C GLY A 17 -35.77 -6.87 19.70
N ASP A 18 -35.14 -6.97 20.86
CA ASP A 18 -33.99 -7.84 21.09
C ASP A 18 -34.45 -9.16 21.74
N VAL A 19 -33.96 -10.28 21.22
CA VAL A 19 -34.30 -11.63 21.69
C VAL A 19 -33.04 -12.37 22.09
N THR A 20 -33.03 -12.95 23.29
CA THR A 20 -31.95 -13.84 23.74
C THR A 20 -32.46 -15.28 23.88
N LEU A 21 -31.76 -16.23 23.27
CA LEU A 21 -31.96 -17.67 23.40
C LEU A 21 -30.76 -18.30 24.12
N SER A 22 -31.02 -18.86 25.30
CA SER A 22 -30.00 -19.47 26.17
C SER A 22 -30.52 -20.74 26.81
N GLY A 23 -29.66 -21.66 27.25
CA GLY A 23 -30.08 -22.92 27.88
C GLY A 23 -29.56 -24.11 27.10
N ASP A 24 -30.41 -25.11 26.89
CA ASP A 24 -30.09 -26.36 26.21
C ASP A 24 -29.90 -26.15 24.68
N GLY A 25 -30.14 -27.17 23.86
CA GLY A 25 -29.80 -27.18 22.44
C GLY A 25 -30.91 -26.70 21.50
N LEU A 26 -30.50 -26.18 20.35
CA LEU A 26 -31.35 -26.00 19.17
C LEU A 26 -30.87 -27.00 18.10
N ARG A 27 -31.78 -27.75 17.48
CA ARG A 27 -31.44 -28.74 16.45
C ARG A 27 -32.13 -28.38 15.14
N MET A 28 -31.33 -28.08 14.13
CA MET A 28 -31.83 -27.85 12.78
C MET A 28 -32.26 -29.17 12.15
N THR A 29 -33.54 -29.25 11.77
CA THR A 29 -34.11 -30.40 11.02
C THR A 29 -34.26 -30.11 9.53
N SER A 30 -33.98 -28.88 9.12
CA SER A 30 -33.86 -28.43 7.74
C SER A 30 -32.77 -27.36 7.65
N ASP A 31 -32.38 -27.01 6.43
CA ASP A 31 -31.67 -25.75 6.21
C ASP A 31 -32.49 -24.62 6.83
N SER A 32 -31.82 -23.76 7.60
CA SER A 32 -32.50 -22.77 8.43
C SER A 32 -32.03 -21.37 8.10
N VAL A 33 -32.95 -20.42 8.18
CA VAL A 33 -32.66 -18.99 8.10
C VAL A 33 -32.83 -18.37 9.48
N ALA A 34 -31.84 -17.63 9.94
CA ALA A 34 -31.95 -16.69 11.04
C ALA A 34 -32.24 -15.30 10.45
N GLY A 35 -33.52 -14.91 10.40
CA GLY A 35 -33.97 -13.61 9.92
C GLY A 35 -34.12 -12.62 11.08
N VAL A 36 -33.39 -11.51 11.04
CA VAL A 36 -33.46 -10.47 12.08
C VAL A 36 -33.75 -9.13 11.41
N VAL A 37 -34.83 -8.46 11.82
CA VAL A 37 -35.21 -7.14 11.28
C VAL A 37 -34.18 -6.06 11.65
N SER A 38 -34.11 -5.00 10.85
CA SER A 38 -33.24 -3.84 11.13
C SER A 38 -33.50 -3.28 12.54
N GLY A 39 -32.43 -2.94 13.26
CA GLY A 39 -32.48 -2.39 14.62
C GLY A 39 -32.70 -3.42 15.74
N SER A 40 -32.88 -4.70 15.40
CA SER A 40 -33.03 -5.80 16.36
C SER A 40 -31.79 -6.68 16.45
N THR A 41 -31.65 -7.35 17.60
CA THR A 41 -30.61 -8.35 17.86
C THR A 41 -31.22 -9.69 18.29
N LEU A 42 -30.80 -10.78 17.65
CA LEU A 42 -30.99 -12.14 18.13
C LEU A 42 -29.69 -12.65 18.75
N SER A 43 -29.64 -12.81 20.07
CA SER A 43 -28.50 -13.39 20.78
C SER A 43 -28.74 -14.86 21.09
N VAL A 44 -27.90 -15.76 20.57
CA VAL A 44 -28.02 -17.22 20.79
C VAL A 44 -26.75 -17.75 21.46
N SER A 45 -26.90 -18.17 22.71
CA SER A 45 -25.85 -18.85 23.47
C SER A 45 -26.08 -20.36 23.59
N SER A 46 -27.30 -20.82 23.31
CA SER A 46 -27.63 -22.24 23.15
C SER A 46 -26.81 -22.87 22.01
N VAL A 47 -26.41 -24.13 22.16
CA VAL A 47 -25.70 -24.87 21.10
C VAL A 47 -26.66 -25.16 19.95
N ILE A 48 -26.33 -24.68 18.77
CA ILE A 48 -27.00 -25.04 17.52
C ILE A 48 -26.32 -26.29 16.95
N SER A 49 -27.13 -27.32 16.71
CA SER A 49 -26.76 -28.62 16.15
C SER A 49 -27.62 -28.92 14.91
N ASN A 50 -27.33 -30.01 14.20
CA ASN A 50 -28.12 -30.43 13.05
C ASN A 50 -28.28 -31.95 12.98
N ASP A 51 -29.33 -32.41 12.29
CA ASP A 51 -29.64 -33.83 12.10
C ASP A 51 -28.94 -34.46 10.88
N SER A 52 -28.35 -33.62 10.05
CA SER A 52 -27.61 -33.86 8.81
C SER A 52 -26.80 -32.59 8.52
N ALA A 53 -25.96 -32.53 7.49
CA ALA A 53 -25.16 -31.33 7.17
C ALA A 53 -26.02 -30.14 6.67
N ARG A 54 -26.84 -29.55 7.55
CA ARG A 54 -27.74 -28.41 7.29
C ARG A 54 -27.00 -27.09 7.29
N GLN A 55 -27.35 -26.18 6.38
CA GLN A 55 -26.84 -24.81 6.35
C GLN A 55 -27.62 -23.87 7.27
N LEU A 56 -26.92 -22.90 7.86
CA LEU A 56 -27.52 -21.77 8.59
C LEU A 56 -27.27 -20.49 7.79
N ALA A 57 -28.33 -19.85 7.30
CA ALA A 57 -28.24 -18.56 6.61
C ALA A 57 -28.66 -17.41 7.53
N LYS A 58 -27.88 -16.34 7.57
CA LYS A 58 -28.27 -15.07 8.20
C LYS A 58 -28.90 -14.17 7.15
N GLY A 59 -30.18 -13.87 7.33
CA GLY A 59 -30.95 -12.91 6.54
C GLY A 59 -31.46 -11.74 7.38
N GLY A 60 -32.08 -10.76 6.71
CA GLY A 60 -32.53 -9.51 7.34
C GLY A 60 -31.38 -8.60 7.80
N ASP A 61 -31.67 -7.32 8.00
CA ASP A 61 -30.64 -6.30 8.22
C ASP A 61 -30.15 -6.18 9.66
N GLY A 62 -30.79 -6.88 10.61
CA GLY A 62 -30.41 -6.85 12.03
C GLY A 62 -29.21 -7.74 12.37
N THR A 63 -28.94 -7.88 13.67
CA THR A 63 -27.78 -8.59 14.20
C THR A 63 -28.13 -9.97 14.73
N LEU A 64 -27.37 -10.99 14.35
CA LEU A 64 -27.36 -12.31 14.97
C LEU A 64 -26.06 -12.46 15.76
N THR A 65 -26.13 -12.52 17.08
CA THR A 65 -24.98 -12.81 17.94
C THR A 65 -24.96 -14.30 18.26
N LEU A 66 -23.89 -14.99 17.86
CA LEU A 66 -23.67 -16.41 18.17
C LEU A 66 -22.52 -16.53 19.15
N SER A 67 -22.77 -17.10 20.33
CA SER A 67 -21.73 -17.33 21.34
C SER A 67 -21.60 -18.79 21.77
N GLY A 68 -22.55 -19.65 21.35
CA GLY A 68 -22.49 -21.08 21.60
C GLY A 68 -21.40 -21.77 20.78
N ALA A 69 -20.83 -22.86 21.32
CA ALA A 69 -19.95 -23.76 20.58
C ALA A 69 -20.79 -24.66 19.66
N ASN A 70 -21.27 -24.09 18.55
CA ASN A 70 -22.20 -24.75 17.65
C ASN A 70 -21.56 -25.95 16.94
N THR A 71 -22.33 -27.03 16.80
CA THR A 71 -21.86 -28.33 16.30
C THR A 71 -22.41 -28.71 14.94
N TYR A 72 -23.26 -27.86 14.34
CA TYR A 72 -23.75 -28.09 12.99
C TYR A 72 -22.59 -28.11 11.99
N ALA A 73 -22.56 -29.11 11.10
CA ALA A 73 -21.46 -29.32 10.15
C ALA A 73 -21.67 -28.67 8.75
N GLY A 74 -22.84 -28.10 8.48
CA GLY A 74 -23.11 -27.43 7.20
C GLY A 74 -22.58 -26.00 7.15
N VAL A 75 -22.71 -25.37 5.98
CA VAL A 75 -22.18 -24.02 5.69
C VAL A 75 -22.95 -22.96 6.48
N THR A 76 -22.23 -21.97 7.02
CA THR A 76 -22.85 -20.71 7.48
C THR A 76 -22.87 -19.72 6.31
N LYS A 77 -24.02 -19.18 5.96
CA LYS A 77 -24.18 -18.16 4.91
C LYS A 77 -24.50 -16.81 5.54
N LEU A 78 -23.78 -15.77 5.15
CA LEU A 78 -24.11 -14.39 5.48
C LEU A 78 -24.69 -13.71 4.25
N GLU A 79 -26.01 -13.55 4.22
CA GLU A 79 -26.72 -12.96 3.08
C GLU A 79 -27.03 -11.48 3.32
N ALA A 80 -27.32 -11.07 4.57
CA ALA A 80 -27.58 -9.68 4.95
C ALA A 80 -27.38 -9.41 6.46
N GLY A 81 -27.35 -8.14 6.85
CA GLY A 81 -27.19 -7.70 8.24
C GLY A 81 -25.86 -8.12 8.86
N THR A 82 -25.84 -8.41 10.15
CA THR A 82 -24.60 -8.74 10.89
C THR A 82 -24.67 -10.11 11.54
N ILE A 83 -23.60 -10.91 11.43
CA ILE A 83 -23.30 -11.99 12.39
C ILE A 83 -22.20 -11.49 13.31
N SER A 84 -22.44 -11.47 14.62
CA SER A 84 -21.44 -11.10 15.64
C SER A 84 -20.99 -12.34 16.41
N VAL A 85 -19.68 -12.56 16.49
CA VAL A 85 -19.08 -13.71 17.19
C VAL A 85 -17.96 -13.26 18.13
N PRO A 86 -17.98 -13.71 19.40
CA PRO A 86 -16.93 -13.35 20.36
C PRO A 86 -15.70 -14.25 20.27
N SER A 87 -15.80 -15.36 19.54
CA SER A 87 -14.73 -16.32 19.39
C SER A 87 -14.90 -17.12 18.10
N LEU A 88 -13.81 -17.74 17.67
CA LEU A 88 -13.79 -18.75 16.64
C LEU A 88 -12.90 -19.89 17.11
N ALA A 89 -13.19 -21.11 16.69
CA ALA A 89 -12.31 -22.27 16.83
C ALA A 89 -11.83 -22.73 15.43
N ASN A 90 -10.84 -23.63 15.39
CA ASN A 90 -10.43 -24.27 14.14
C ASN A 90 -11.57 -25.08 13.52
N ALA A 91 -11.43 -25.44 12.25
CA ALA A 91 -12.26 -26.45 11.60
C ALA A 91 -12.28 -27.73 12.44
N THR A 92 -13.33 -28.55 12.31
CA THR A 92 -13.55 -29.77 13.11
C THR A 92 -13.76 -29.58 14.63
N VAL A 93 -13.70 -28.35 15.13
CA VAL A 93 -14.06 -27.98 16.51
C VAL A 93 -15.30 -27.09 16.52
N GLY A 94 -16.24 -27.35 17.44
CA GLY A 94 -17.43 -26.54 17.63
C GLY A 94 -17.09 -25.07 17.90
N SER A 95 -17.80 -24.17 17.22
CA SER A 95 -17.50 -22.73 17.12
C SER A 95 -18.81 -21.96 16.95
N PRO A 96 -18.87 -20.65 17.23
CA PRO A 96 -20.03 -19.84 16.88
C PRO A 96 -20.52 -20.02 15.43
N LEU A 97 -19.61 -20.24 14.47
CA LEU A 97 -19.94 -20.48 13.06
C LEU A 97 -20.04 -21.98 12.68
N GLY A 98 -20.23 -22.86 13.66
CA GLY A 98 -20.43 -24.29 13.46
C GLY A 98 -19.15 -25.12 13.42
N ASN A 99 -19.34 -26.42 13.21
CA ASN A 99 -18.30 -27.45 13.19
C ASN A 99 -18.06 -27.98 11.76
N TYR A 100 -17.72 -27.08 10.85
CA TYR A 100 -17.41 -27.44 9.48
C TYR A 100 -16.20 -28.43 9.39
N PRO A 101 -16.28 -29.49 8.55
CA PRO A 101 -15.38 -30.66 8.64
C PRO A 101 -13.99 -30.49 8.02
N THR A 102 -13.74 -29.43 7.25
CA THR A 102 -12.44 -29.19 6.60
C THR A 102 -11.93 -27.78 6.88
N ALA A 103 -10.60 -27.63 6.99
CA ALA A 103 -9.97 -26.32 7.01
C ALA A 103 -10.18 -25.59 5.67
N GLY A 104 -10.09 -24.27 5.67
CA GLY A 104 -10.22 -23.45 4.46
C GLY A 104 -11.59 -22.80 4.25
N ALA A 105 -11.91 -22.53 2.98
CA ALA A 105 -12.92 -21.55 2.56
C ALA A 105 -14.38 -22.03 2.58
N ASP A 106 -14.62 -23.33 2.72
CA ASP A 106 -15.92 -23.93 2.42
C ASP A 106 -16.97 -23.77 3.55
N GLY A 107 -16.53 -23.43 4.77
CA GLY A 107 -17.41 -23.40 5.95
C GLY A 107 -18.23 -22.12 6.13
N LEU A 108 -17.84 -21.03 5.46
CA LEU A 108 -18.46 -19.72 5.59
C LEU A 108 -18.56 -19.05 4.21
N ASN A 109 -19.77 -18.69 3.82
CA ASN A 109 -20.02 -17.93 2.59
C ASN A 109 -20.41 -16.50 2.92
N LEU A 110 -19.62 -15.55 2.42
CA LEU A 110 -19.85 -14.12 2.50
C LEU A 110 -20.52 -13.66 1.21
N ILE A 111 -21.84 -13.48 1.26
CA ILE A 111 -22.68 -13.09 0.12
C ILE A 111 -23.09 -11.62 0.25
N GLY A 112 -23.32 -11.17 1.48
CA GLY A 112 -23.65 -9.80 1.86
C GLY A 112 -23.18 -9.47 3.28
N GLY A 113 -23.66 -8.37 3.84
CA GLY A 113 -23.62 -8.09 5.29
C GLY A 113 -22.23 -7.95 5.92
N THR A 114 -22.19 -8.06 7.25
CA THR A 114 -20.98 -7.96 8.09
C THR A 114 -20.78 -9.20 8.95
N LEU A 115 -19.60 -9.81 8.89
CA LEU A 115 -19.12 -10.69 9.95
C LEU A 115 -18.31 -9.85 10.94
N GLN A 116 -18.83 -9.70 12.15
CA GLN A 116 -18.18 -8.98 13.24
C GLN A 116 -17.51 -9.95 14.20
N TYR A 117 -16.19 -9.86 14.30
CA TYR A 117 -15.38 -10.58 15.29
C TYR A 117 -15.06 -9.66 16.46
N THR A 118 -15.54 -10.00 17.66
CA THR A 118 -15.33 -9.22 18.90
C THR A 118 -14.38 -9.92 19.87
N GLY A 119 -13.62 -10.90 19.40
CA GLY A 119 -12.66 -11.65 20.22
C GLY A 119 -11.30 -10.97 20.34
N ALA A 120 -10.40 -11.61 21.09
CA ALA A 120 -8.98 -11.28 21.16
C ALA A 120 -8.20 -11.87 19.98
N THR A 121 -6.91 -11.57 19.88
CA THR A 121 -6.04 -12.07 18.81
C THR A 121 -6.10 -13.59 18.70
N ALA A 122 -6.35 -14.07 17.48
CA ALA A 122 -6.60 -15.48 17.21
C ALA A 122 -6.13 -15.88 15.82
N SER A 123 -5.60 -17.10 15.69
CA SER A 123 -5.28 -17.72 14.40
C SER A 123 -6.05 -19.02 14.21
N ARG A 124 -6.80 -19.10 13.11
CA ARG A 124 -7.70 -20.20 12.79
C ARG A 124 -7.43 -20.72 11.40
N ASP A 125 -7.52 -22.04 11.24
CA ASP A 125 -7.39 -22.72 9.94
C ASP A 125 -8.66 -22.64 9.07
N ARG A 126 -9.71 -21.98 9.58
CA ARG A 126 -10.93 -21.65 8.83
C ARG A 126 -10.70 -20.40 7.99
N GLY A 127 -11.28 -20.37 6.79
CA GLY A 127 -11.43 -19.15 5.99
C GLY A 127 -12.88 -18.95 5.56
N PHE A 128 -13.06 -18.25 4.45
CA PHE A 128 -14.37 -17.96 3.87
C PHE A 128 -14.33 -18.00 2.35
N THR A 129 -15.51 -18.16 1.75
CA THR A 129 -15.75 -17.93 0.33
C THR A 129 -16.51 -16.62 0.14
N LEU A 130 -15.91 -15.64 -0.55
CA LEU A 130 -16.55 -14.39 -0.97
C LEU A 130 -17.33 -14.63 -2.26
N LEU A 131 -18.63 -14.34 -2.21
CA LEU A 131 -19.62 -14.53 -3.27
C LEU A 131 -20.43 -13.26 -3.54
N GLY A 132 -20.07 -12.14 -2.91
CA GLY A 132 -20.72 -10.85 -3.06
C GLY A 132 -19.97 -9.74 -2.31
N HIS A 133 -20.65 -8.63 -2.01
CA HIS A 133 -20.06 -7.53 -1.25
C HIS A 133 -20.29 -7.74 0.24
N SER A 134 -19.21 -7.92 0.99
CA SER A 134 -19.30 -8.22 2.42
C SER A 134 -18.26 -7.46 3.22
N THR A 135 -18.56 -7.26 4.50
CA THR A 135 -17.64 -6.68 5.47
C THR A 135 -17.15 -7.75 6.44
N LEU A 136 -15.86 -7.74 6.74
CA LEU A 136 -15.32 -8.43 7.91
C LEU A 136 -14.78 -7.36 8.87
N GLU A 137 -15.32 -7.34 10.07
CA GLU A 137 -14.98 -6.37 11.10
C GLU A 137 -14.22 -7.03 12.25
N VAL A 138 -12.97 -6.63 12.48
CA VAL A 138 -12.18 -7.00 13.67
C VAL A 138 -12.40 -5.92 14.73
N ASN A 139 -13.53 -6.01 15.43
CA ASN A 139 -14.06 -4.91 16.23
C ASN A 139 -13.16 -4.52 17.41
N THR A 140 -12.45 -5.48 18.01
CA THR A 140 -11.60 -5.22 19.17
C THR A 140 -10.32 -4.49 18.76
N ALA A 141 -10.08 -3.31 19.34
CA ALA A 141 -8.91 -2.50 19.04
C ALA A 141 -7.59 -3.24 19.34
N GLY A 142 -6.61 -3.11 18.45
CA GLY A 142 -5.29 -3.71 18.57
C GLY A 142 -5.23 -5.23 18.35
N GLU A 143 -6.36 -5.88 18.09
CA GLU A 143 -6.40 -7.34 17.92
C GLU A 143 -6.28 -7.75 16.44
N THR A 144 -5.70 -8.94 16.22
CA THR A 144 -5.58 -9.56 14.90
C THR A 144 -6.42 -10.83 14.82
N LEU A 145 -7.27 -10.92 13.80
CA LEU A 145 -7.85 -12.21 13.40
C LEU A 145 -7.07 -12.76 12.20
N THR A 146 -6.46 -13.93 12.37
CA THR A 146 -5.85 -14.69 11.27
C THR A 146 -6.76 -15.84 10.86
N LEU A 147 -7.11 -15.89 9.58
CA LEU A 147 -7.88 -16.95 8.95
C LEU A 147 -7.01 -17.74 7.97
N GLY A 148 -7.38 -18.99 7.75
CA GLY A 148 -6.73 -19.91 6.83
C GLY A 148 -7.04 -19.60 5.38
N GLU A 149 -7.04 -20.64 4.55
CA GLU A 149 -7.32 -20.50 3.12
C GLU A 149 -8.72 -19.92 2.89
N SER A 150 -8.79 -18.88 2.07
CA SER A 150 -10.02 -18.19 1.70
C SER A 150 -10.13 -18.14 0.18
N ALA A 151 -11.34 -17.91 -0.31
CA ALA A 151 -11.61 -17.88 -1.74
C ALA A 151 -12.48 -16.67 -2.12
N ALA A 152 -12.30 -16.16 -3.34
CA ALA A 152 -13.21 -15.23 -3.99
C ALA A 152 -13.61 -15.84 -5.34
N LEU A 153 -14.84 -16.34 -5.42
CA LEU A 153 -15.32 -17.15 -6.54
C LEU A 153 -16.35 -16.38 -7.38
N ASP A 154 -16.91 -17.00 -8.41
CA ASP A 154 -17.87 -16.43 -9.37
C ASP A 154 -18.76 -15.32 -8.77
N ALA A 155 -18.87 -14.18 -9.46
CA ALA A 155 -19.62 -13.00 -9.00
C ALA A 155 -19.17 -12.41 -7.65
N ALA A 156 -17.96 -12.72 -7.17
CA ALA A 156 -17.39 -12.03 -6.02
C ALA A 156 -17.45 -10.51 -6.18
N GLY A 157 -17.64 -9.82 -5.06
CA GLY A 157 -17.65 -8.38 -4.99
C GLY A 157 -16.42 -7.86 -4.25
N SER A 158 -16.65 -6.87 -3.40
CA SER A 158 -15.63 -6.34 -2.51
C SER A 158 -15.69 -7.01 -1.14
N LEU A 159 -14.53 -7.41 -0.62
CA LEU A 159 -14.35 -7.61 0.82
C LEU A 159 -13.93 -6.27 1.44
N THR A 160 -14.81 -5.68 2.22
CA THR A 160 -14.46 -4.52 3.05
C THR A 160 -13.92 -5.00 4.38
N VAL A 161 -12.75 -4.52 4.79
CA VAL A 161 -12.17 -4.85 6.10
C VAL A 161 -12.27 -3.63 6.99
N THR A 162 -12.87 -3.80 8.16
CA THR A 162 -13.05 -2.76 9.18
C THR A 162 -12.58 -3.29 10.54
N GLY A 163 -12.48 -2.41 11.52
CA GLY A 163 -12.24 -2.82 12.89
C GLY A 163 -11.91 -1.66 13.82
N GLY A 164 -11.58 -2.01 15.06
CA GLY A 164 -11.10 -1.06 16.06
C GLY A 164 -9.72 -0.51 15.70
N ALA A 165 -9.31 0.58 16.36
CA ALA A 165 -8.02 1.21 16.10
C ALA A 165 -6.87 0.19 16.22
N GLY A 166 -6.01 0.12 15.19
CA GLY A 166 -4.86 -0.81 15.14
C GLY A 166 -5.21 -2.29 14.98
N SER A 167 -6.47 -2.63 14.74
CA SER A 167 -6.87 -4.02 14.44
C SER A 167 -6.47 -4.43 13.03
N SER A 168 -6.41 -5.74 12.80
CA SER A 168 -6.02 -6.30 11.50
C SER A 168 -6.69 -7.64 11.19
N LEU A 169 -6.93 -7.87 9.89
CA LEU A 169 -7.28 -9.17 9.34
C LEU A 169 -6.06 -9.74 8.60
N ALA A 170 -5.70 -10.98 8.92
CA ALA A 170 -4.70 -11.73 8.17
C ALA A 170 -5.34 -12.94 7.50
N LEU A 171 -5.02 -13.17 6.23
CA LEU A 171 -5.46 -14.33 5.46
C LEU A 171 -4.25 -15.19 5.11
N GLY A 172 -4.44 -16.51 5.09
CA GLY A 172 -3.46 -17.46 4.55
C GLY A 172 -3.34 -17.33 3.03
N HIS A 173 -3.73 -18.38 2.30
CA HIS A 173 -3.84 -18.29 0.84
C HIS A 173 -5.22 -17.75 0.44
N LEU A 174 -5.25 -16.76 -0.45
CA LEU A 174 -6.48 -16.29 -1.09
C LEU A 174 -6.53 -16.79 -2.53
N TYR A 175 -7.50 -17.67 -2.82
CA TYR A 175 -7.75 -18.16 -4.17
C TYR A 175 -8.84 -17.33 -4.86
N VAL A 176 -8.50 -16.67 -5.97
CA VAL A 176 -9.44 -15.85 -6.76
C VAL A 176 -9.71 -16.58 -8.07
N SER A 177 -10.95 -16.94 -8.32
CA SER A 177 -11.32 -17.74 -9.49
C SER A 177 -12.51 -17.12 -10.20
N ARG A 178 -12.36 -16.85 -11.51
CA ARG A 178 -13.46 -16.47 -12.42
C ARG A 178 -14.23 -15.21 -12.01
N SER A 179 -13.63 -14.36 -11.20
CA SER A 179 -14.27 -13.21 -10.61
C SER A 179 -13.43 -11.96 -10.77
N THR A 180 -14.10 -10.81 -10.85
CA THR A 180 -13.49 -9.56 -10.44
C THR A 180 -13.65 -9.47 -8.93
N SER A 181 -12.60 -9.10 -8.19
CA SER A 181 -12.65 -9.02 -6.73
C SER A 181 -11.90 -7.80 -6.24
N THR A 182 -12.39 -7.16 -5.18
CA THR A 182 -11.73 -6.00 -4.56
C THR A 182 -11.47 -6.25 -3.08
N MET A 183 -10.22 -6.15 -2.66
CA MET A 183 -9.84 -6.10 -1.26
C MET A 183 -9.85 -4.63 -0.80
N ASN A 184 -10.80 -4.26 0.05
CA ASN A 184 -11.07 -2.86 0.43
C ASN A 184 -10.92 -2.62 1.95
N PRO A 185 -9.70 -2.70 2.51
CA PRO A 185 -9.47 -2.41 3.92
C PRO A 185 -9.62 -0.90 4.21
N THR A 186 -10.43 -0.53 5.21
CA THR A 186 -10.79 0.87 5.49
C THR A 186 -10.34 1.34 6.87
N THR A 187 -10.74 0.67 7.95
CA THR A 187 -10.35 1.01 9.33
C THR A 187 -9.45 -0.04 10.01
N ALA A 188 -9.34 -1.23 9.44
CA ALA A 188 -8.40 -2.26 9.85
C ALA A 188 -7.52 -2.66 8.65
N SER A 189 -6.26 -2.99 8.92
CA SER A 189 -5.34 -3.41 7.86
C SER A 189 -5.61 -4.84 7.40
N LEU A 190 -5.18 -5.15 6.17
CA LEU A 190 -5.29 -6.48 5.58
C LEU A 190 -3.92 -7.01 5.17
N SER A 191 -3.50 -8.14 5.74
CA SER A 191 -2.33 -8.91 5.31
C SER A 191 -2.77 -10.21 4.65
N ILE A 192 -2.25 -10.51 3.46
CA ILE A 192 -2.55 -11.74 2.73
C ILE A 192 -1.26 -12.51 2.49
N ALA A 193 -1.18 -13.75 2.96
CA ALA A 193 0.06 -14.52 2.88
C ALA A 193 0.42 -14.91 1.44
N SER A 194 -0.56 -15.22 0.60
CA SER A 194 -0.34 -15.45 -0.84
C SER A 194 -1.65 -15.38 -1.60
N ILE A 195 -1.56 -15.10 -2.90
CA ILE A 195 -2.73 -15.00 -3.77
C ILE A 195 -2.56 -15.92 -4.97
N GLY A 196 -3.58 -16.74 -5.20
CA GLY A 196 -3.69 -17.58 -6.36
C GLY A 196 -4.77 -17.06 -7.30
N LEU A 197 -4.39 -16.54 -8.47
CA LEU A 197 -5.28 -16.06 -9.51
C LEU A 197 -5.54 -17.17 -10.53
N ASN A 198 -6.78 -17.65 -10.61
CA ASN A 198 -7.25 -18.60 -11.60
C ASN A 198 -8.29 -17.97 -12.53
N GLU A 199 -8.10 -18.16 -13.81
CA GLU A 199 -9.08 -17.76 -14.80
C GLU A 199 -9.97 -18.91 -15.24
N SER A 200 -11.01 -18.57 -15.98
CA SER A 200 -11.67 -19.55 -16.82
C SER A 200 -11.79 -19.14 -18.25
N TYR A 201 -11.72 -20.18 -19.06
CA TYR A 201 -11.84 -20.21 -20.50
C TYR A 201 -12.90 -19.23 -21.04
N GLY A 202 -12.46 -18.27 -21.87
CA GLY A 202 -13.34 -17.42 -22.66
C GLY A 202 -13.99 -16.21 -21.96
N GLY A 203 -13.55 -15.84 -20.75
CA GLY A 203 -13.99 -14.61 -20.07
C GLY A 203 -13.23 -13.36 -20.54
N GLY A 204 -13.88 -12.19 -20.45
CA GLY A 204 -13.20 -10.89 -20.62
C GLY A 204 -12.15 -10.62 -19.54
N ALA A 205 -11.45 -9.48 -19.63
CA ALA A 205 -10.41 -9.12 -18.66
C ALA A 205 -10.94 -9.16 -17.21
N LEU A 206 -10.44 -10.11 -16.40
CA LEU A 206 -10.72 -10.19 -14.98
C LEU A 206 -9.77 -9.26 -14.23
N THR A 207 -10.23 -8.70 -13.11
CA THR A 207 -9.41 -7.78 -12.31
C THR A 207 -9.36 -8.22 -10.85
N PHE A 208 -8.19 -8.11 -10.25
CA PHE A 208 -7.99 -8.24 -8.82
C PHE A 208 -7.52 -6.90 -8.28
N THR A 209 -8.39 -6.25 -7.52
CA THR A 209 -8.18 -4.87 -7.08
C THR A 209 -7.73 -4.82 -5.63
N LEU A 210 -6.57 -4.22 -5.42
CA LEU A 210 -6.04 -3.80 -4.13
C LEU A 210 -6.54 -2.37 -3.86
N GLY A 211 -7.54 -2.24 -2.99
CA GLY A 211 -8.25 -1.00 -2.73
C GLY A 211 -8.01 -0.44 -1.32
N GLY A 212 -8.98 0.32 -0.82
CA GLY A 212 -9.05 0.72 0.57
C GLY A 212 -8.37 2.04 0.92
N THR A 213 -8.46 2.37 2.19
CA THR A 213 -7.91 3.58 2.83
C THR A 213 -7.08 3.27 4.08
N ALA A 214 -7.13 2.03 4.60
CA ALA A 214 -6.35 1.64 5.76
C ALA A 214 -4.85 1.63 5.43
N THR A 215 -4.02 1.85 6.44
CA THR A 215 -2.56 1.73 6.34
C THR A 215 -2.10 0.29 6.61
N GLY A 216 -0.91 -0.08 6.12
CA GLY A 216 -0.28 -1.35 6.47
C GLY A 216 -0.89 -2.57 5.76
N ASN A 217 -1.46 -2.38 4.57
CA ASN A 217 -1.95 -3.51 3.77
C ASN A 217 -0.81 -4.14 2.98
N GLU A 218 -0.82 -5.46 2.88
CA GLU A 218 0.29 -6.17 2.25
C GLU A 218 -0.14 -7.53 1.67
N VAL A 219 0.58 -7.93 0.64
CA VAL A 219 0.68 -9.33 0.20
C VAL A 219 2.12 -9.76 0.48
N THR A 220 2.30 -10.59 1.51
CA THR A 220 3.63 -10.95 2.01
C THR A 220 4.32 -11.99 1.12
N GLY A 221 3.55 -12.91 0.55
CA GLY A 221 4.02 -13.86 -0.45
C GLY A 221 3.72 -13.40 -1.87
N ALA A 222 3.72 -14.36 -2.80
CA ALA A 222 3.54 -14.06 -4.21
C ALA A 222 2.07 -14.04 -4.63
N ILE A 223 1.75 -13.13 -5.56
CA ILE A 223 0.55 -13.21 -6.40
C ILE A 223 0.91 -14.06 -7.62
N ASN A 224 0.32 -15.25 -7.68
CA ASN A 224 0.65 -16.25 -8.68
C ASN A 224 -0.54 -16.62 -9.54
N ARG A 225 -0.26 -16.96 -10.80
CA ARG A 225 -1.22 -17.68 -11.62
C ARG A 225 -1.31 -19.14 -11.15
N VAL A 226 -2.52 -19.66 -10.97
CA VAL A 226 -2.74 -21.04 -10.45
C VAL A 226 -3.05 -22.06 -11.56
N ASN A 227 -3.39 -21.59 -12.75
CA ASN A 227 -3.69 -22.47 -13.88
C ASN A 227 -2.69 -22.24 -15.00
N THR A 228 -1.94 -23.29 -15.33
CA THR A 228 -1.14 -23.37 -16.55
C THR A 228 -1.86 -24.33 -17.48
N HIS A 229 -2.96 -23.89 -18.10
CA HIS A 229 -3.65 -24.77 -19.04
C HIS A 229 -2.66 -25.07 -20.19
N PRO A 230 -2.48 -26.34 -20.62
CA PRO A 230 -1.42 -26.75 -21.57
C PRO A 230 -1.48 -26.10 -22.96
N ASN A 231 -2.45 -25.24 -23.24
CA ASN A 231 -2.61 -24.55 -24.53
C ASN A 231 -2.16 -23.07 -24.51
N ASN A 232 -1.65 -22.53 -23.39
CA ASN A 232 -1.18 -21.14 -23.27
C ASN A 232 -2.26 -20.05 -23.46
N TRP A 233 -3.56 -20.36 -23.27
CA TRP A 233 -4.65 -19.37 -23.35
C TRP A 233 -4.87 -18.63 -22.01
N ASP A 234 -3.83 -18.55 -21.18
CA ASP A 234 -3.91 -18.03 -19.81
C ASP A 234 -3.81 -16.51 -19.81
N GLY A 235 -4.92 -15.79 -19.64
CA GLY A 235 -4.93 -14.35 -19.45
C GLY A 235 -4.34 -13.92 -18.10
N CYS A 236 -4.66 -14.54 -16.98
CA CYS A 236 -4.58 -13.99 -15.61
C CYS A 236 -5.15 -12.57 -15.40
N HIS A 237 -5.69 -12.34 -14.20
CA HIS A 237 -6.25 -11.06 -13.80
C HIS A 237 -5.25 -9.92 -13.95
N ASP A 238 -5.75 -8.75 -14.36
CA ASP A 238 -5.07 -7.49 -14.13
C ASP A 238 -5.04 -7.24 -12.61
N VAL A 239 -3.87 -6.93 -12.06
CA VAL A 239 -3.71 -6.48 -10.68
C VAL A 239 -3.80 -4.96 -10.67
N ILE A 240 -4.86 -4.44 -10.05
CA ILE A 240 -5.16 -3.00 -10.04
C ILE A 240 -4.97 -2.47 -8.62
N LYS A 241 -4.27 -1.36 -8.48
CA LYS A 241 -4.19 -0.59 -7.24
C LYS A 241 -5.10 0.64 -7.35
N GLU A 242 -6.07 0.70 -6.45
CA GLU A 242 -7.03 1.82 -6.31
C GLU A 242 -7.14 2.25 -4.85
N GLY A 243 -7.87 3.35 -4.61
CA GLY A 243 -8.02 3.96 -3.30
C GLY A 243 -6.72 4.59 -2.78
N SER A 244 -6.85 5.42 -1.74
CA SER A 244 -5.73 6.20 -1.21
C SER A 244 -4.75 5.39 -0.35
N SER A 245 -4.99 4.10 -0.11
CA SER A 245 -4.14 3.26 0.72
C SER A 245 -2.76 2.99 0.10
N VAL A 246 -1.87 2.49 0.96
CA VAL A 246 -0.63 1.83 0.55
C VAL A 246 -0.83 0.32 0.58
N TRP A 247 -0.39 -0.36 -0.48
CA TRP A 247 -0.26 -1.82 -0.53
C TRP A 247 1.17 -2.23 -0.83
N THR A 248 1.73 -3.14 -0.05
CA THR A 248 3.07 -3.71 -0.28
C THR A 248 2.99 -5.09 -0.93
N LEU A 249 3.74 -5.30 -2.01
CA LEU A 249 3.94 -6.60 -2.65
C LEU A 249 5.37 -7.09 -2.40
N SER A 250 5.51 -8.05 -1.50
CA SER A 250 6.82 -8.56 -1.03
C SER A 250 7.29 -9.83 -1.73
N GLY A 251 6.38 -10.57 -2.36
CA GLY A 251 6.72 -11.80 -3.06
C GLY A 251 7.20 -11.61 -4.50
N ASN A 252 7.57 -12.74 -5.11
CA ASN A 252 7.96 -12.84 -6.51
C ASN A 252 6.72 -13.07 -7.39
N ASN A 253 6.03 -11.99 -7.74
CA ASN A 253 4.71 -12.06 -8.38
C ASN A 253 4.81 -12.52 -9.84
N ASN A 254 4.06 -13.56 -10.20
CA ASN A 254 4.13 -14.22 -11.51
C ASN A 254 2.82 -14.23 -12.30
N TYR A 255 1.82 -13.45 -11.88
CA TYR A 255 0.65 -13.16 -12.72
C TYR A 255 1.06 -12.54 -14.06
N ASN A 256 0.26 -12.77 -15.11
CA ASN A 256 0.55 -12.29 -16.46
C ASN A 256 -0.51 -11.37 -17.08
N GLY A 257 -1.51 -10.96 -16.30
CA GLY A 257 -2.28 -9.76 -16.58
C GLY A 257 -1.43 -8.49 -16.38
N LYS A 258 -2.03 -7.32 -16.53
CA LYS A 258 -1.35 -6.03 -16.32
C LYS A 258 -1.23 -5.71 -14.84
N THR A 259 -0.26 -4.87 -14.50
CA THR A 259 -0.28 -4.11 -13.24
C THR A 259 -0.72 -2.70 -13.57
N ILE A 260 -1.76 -2.21 -12.91
CA ILE A 260 -2.28 -0.85 -13.12
C ILE A 260 -2.36 -0.14 -11.77
N VAL A 261 -1.70 1.00 -11.62
CA VAL A 261 -1.76 1.82 -10.42
C VAL A 261 -2.56 3.08 -10.75
N ASN A 262 -3.80 3.14 -10.26
CA ASN A 262 -4.71 4.26 -10.51
C ASN A 262 -4.69 5.30 -9.39
N ASP A 263 -4.53 4.87 -8.13
CA ASP A 263 -4.60 5.74 -6.95
C ASP A 263 -3.82 5.14 -5.76
N GLY A 264 -3.44 5.99 -4.80
CA GLY A 264 -2.61 5.63 -3.64
C GLY A 264 -1.24 5.09 -4.06
N THR A 265 -0.64 4.22 -3.25
CA THR A 265 0.72 3.71 -3.50
C THR A 265 0.76 2.18 -3.57
N LEU A 266 1.37 1.66 -4.65
CA LEU A 266 1.80 0.26 -4.72
C LEU A 266 3.30 0.20 -4.44
N LEU A 267 3.68 -0.29 -3.26
CA LEU A 267 5.07 -0.54 -2.91
C LEU A 267 5.47 -1.95 -3.35
N VAL A 268 6.50 -2.07 -4.16
CA VAL A 268 7.07 -3.36 -4.56
C VAL A 268 8.40 -3.51 -3.84
N THR A 269 8.49 -4.48 -2.94
CA THR A 269 9.74 -4.88 -2.26
C THR A 269 10.25 -6.22 -2.77
N GLY A 270 9.37 -7.03 -3.34
CA GLY A 270 9.70 -8.24 -4.10
C GLY A 270 9.87 -7.95 -5.59
N GLU A 271 9.18 -8.72 -6.43
CA GLU A 271 9.28 -8.58 -7.89
C GLU A 271 7.93 -8.59 -8.60
N ILE A 272 7.79 -7.81 -9.68
CA ILE A 272 6.76 -8.00 -10.71
C ILE A 272 7.42 -8.66 -11.92
N GLN A 273 7.24 -9.98 -12.07
CA GLN A 273 8.04 -10.76 -13.02
C GLN A 273 7.39 -10.92 -14.39
N GLN A 274 6.10 -11.27 -14.41
CA GLN A 274 5.43 -11.81 -15.60
C GLN A 274 4.25 -11.00 -16.11
N ALA A 275 3.94 -9.86 -15.47
CA ALA A 275 2.87 -8.97 -15.90
C ALA A 275 2.98 -8.62 -17.40
N ALA A 276 1.85 -8.43 -18.08
CA ALA A 276 1.86 -8.02 -19.48
C ALA A 276 2.53 -6.65 -19.68
N SER A 277 2.24 -5.72 -18.77
CA SER A 277 2.82 -4.37 -18.69
C SER A 277 2.53 -3.77 -17.32
N VAL A 278 3.25 -2.72 -16.95
CA VAL A 278 2.94 -1.89 -15.78
C VAL A 278 2.54 -0.48 -16.24
N ALA A 279 1.40 0.00 -15.78
CA ALA A 279 0.93 1.36 -16.03
C ALA A 279 0.72 2.09 -14.70
N VAL A 280 1.26 3.29 -14.58
CA VAL A 280 1.04 4.19 -13.45
C VAL A 280 0.26 5.38 -13.96
N ASN A 281 -1.00 5.49 -13.54
CA ASN A 281 -1.90 6.57 -13.91
C ASN A 281 -1.97 7.57 -12.76
N GLY A 282 -2.11 8.87 -13.05
CA GLY A 282 -2.34 9.84 -11.99
C GLY A 282 -3.73 9.67 -11.35
N PRO A 283 -3.83 9.74 -10.00
CA PRO A 283 -2.79 10.15 -9.03
C PRO A 283 -1.97 9.00 -8.38
N GLY A 284 -2.01 7.78 -8.92
CA GLY A 284 -1.31 6.62 -8.36
C GLY A 284 0.21 6.72 -8.36
N VAL A 285 0.85 6.04 -7.40
CA VAL A 285 2.31 6.00 -7.21
C VAL A 285 2.82 4.55 -7.17
N LEU A 286 3.84 4.24 -7.96
CA LEU A 286 4.60 2.98 -7.87
C LEU A 286 5.90 3.24 -7.10
N GLY A 287 6.17 2.47 -6.05
CA GLY A 287 7.35 2.68 -5.22
C GLY A 287 7.99 1.41 -4.68
N GLY A 288 8.88 1.58 -3.70
CA GLY A 288 9.57 0.49 -3.01
C GLY A 288 10.99 0.23 -3.52
N THR A 289 11.58 -0.88 -3.05
CA THR A 289 12.98 -1.26 -3.29
C THR A 289 13.14 -2.47 -4.23
N GLY A 290 12.03 -2.94 -4.80
CA GLY A 290 11.94 -4.18 -5.53
C GLY A 290 12.32 -4.08 -7.01
N MET A 291 11.96 -5.12 -7.77
CA MET A 291 12.29 -5.25 -9.18
C MET A 291 11.05 -5.38 -10.07
N ILE A 292 10.98 -4.53 -11.10
CA ILE A 292 9.94 -4.55 -12.13
C ILE A 292 10.55 -5.05 -13.43
N LYS A 293 10.17 -6.27 -13.85
CA LYS A 293 10.80 -6.94 -15.01
C LYS A 293 10.13 -6.63 -16.35
N LYS A 294 9.09 -5.79 -16.33
CA LYS A 294 8.18 -5.56 -17.45
C LYS A 294 8.14 -4.08 -17.82
N ALA A 295 7.82 -3.82 -19.08
CA ALA A 295 7.76 -2.46 -19.59
C ALA A 295 6.80 -1.64 -18.73
N THR A 296 7.29 -0.50 -18.25
CA THR A 296 6.55 0.39 -17.35
C THR A 296 6.33 1.73 -18.04
N THR A 297 5.10 2.22 -18.00
CA THR A 297 4.76 3.58 -18.44
C THR A 297 4.14 4.35 -17.29
N ALA A 298 4.73 5.50 -16.97
CA ALA A 298 4.08 6.49 -16.12
C ALA A 298 3.35 7.48 -17.03
N ASN A 299 2.02 7.47 -16.92
CA ASN A 299 1.13 8.36 -17.63
C ASN A 299 1.05 9.71 -16.91
N ALA A 300 0.33 10.68 -17.49
CA ALA A 300 0.14 11.99 -16.89
C ALA A 300 -0.31 11.89 -15.42
N GLY A 301 0.43 12.55 -14.52
CA GLY A 301 0.19 12.55 -13.08
C GLY A 301 0.53 11.26 -12.33
N GLY A 302 0.99 10.20 -13.02
CA GLY A 302 1.43 8.96 -12.38
C GLY A 302 2.81 9.12 -11.76
N GLY A 303 2.97 8.73 -10.50
CA GLY A 303 4.20 8.96 -9.74
C GLY A 303 5.08 7.74 -9.52
N LEU A 304 6.36 7.99 -9.26
CA LEU A 304 7.31 6.99 -8.79
C LEU A 304 7.97 7.46 -7.49
N ALA A 305 8.08 6.56 -6.52
CA ALA A 305 8.70 6.81 -5.22
C ALA A 305 9.62 5.63 -4.87
N PRO A 306 10.87 5.59 -5.40
CA PRO A 306 11.86 4.60 -4.96
C PRO A 306 12.00 4.58 -3.44
N GLY A 307 12.29 3.39 -2.89
CA GLY A 307 12.61 3.26 -1.47
C GLY A 307 11.44 3.01 -0.53
N LEU A 308 11.79 2.82 0.76
CA LEU A 308 10.91 2.77 1.94
C LEU A 308 11.45 3.71 3.04
N SER A 309 11.99 4.85 2.62
CA SER A 309 13.27 5.47 3.00
C SER A 309 14.30 5.28 1.86
N VAL A 310 15.50 5.83 1.96
CA VAL A 310 16.57 5.70 0.97
C VAL A 310 16.66 4.29 0.38
N GLY A 311 16.43 4.18 -0.93
CA GLY A 311 16.50 2.91 -1.61
C GLY A 311 16.50 3.00 -3.12
N THR A 312 16.53 1.83 -3.76
CA THR A 312 16.57 1.72 -5.22
C THR A 312 15.39 0.93 -5.75
N LEU A 313 14.58 1.53 -6.62
CA LEU A 313 13.59 0.81 -7.41
C LEU A 313 14.20 0.39 -8.75
N THR A 314 14.18 -0.91 -9.04
CA THR A 314 14.87 -1.46 -10.22
C THR A 314 13.90 -1.85 -11.33
N PHE A 315 14.15 -1.41 -12.55
CA PHE A 315 13.47 -1.82 -13.77
C PHE A 315 14.45 -2.61 -14.65
N THR A 316 14.17 -3.89 -14.91
CA THR A 316 15.01 -4.69 -15.84
C THR A 316 14.52 -4.62 -17.29
N ASN A 317 13.63 -3.68 -17.57
CA ASN A 317 13.01 -3.43 -18.86
C ASN A 317 12.90 -1.91 -19.06
N ASN A 318 12.18 -1.47 -20.09
CA ASN A 318 12.00 -0.06 -20.38
C ASN A 318 11.09 0.62 -19.34
N LEU A 319 11.45 1.86 -19.00
CA LEU A 319 10.65 2.79 -18.22
C LEU A 319 10.38 4.03 -19.08
N ASN A 320 9.14 4.47 -19.17
CA ASN A 320 8.75 5.58 -20.04
C ASN A 320 7.95 6.65 -19.29
N PHE A 321 8.44 7.88 -19.37
CA PHE A 321 7.89 9.12 -18.82
C PHE A 321 7.40 10.09 -19.90
N ALA A 322 7.40 9.71 -21.18
CA ALA A 322 7.04 10.62 -22.28
C ALA A 322 5.61 11.22 -22.17
N ALA A 323 4.74 10.60 -21.36
CA ALA A 323 3.37 11.05 -21.11
C ALA A 323 3.21 11.89 -19.83
N MET A 324 4.28 12.16 -19.06
CA MET A 324 4.20 12.88 -17.78
C MET A 324 3.94 14.39 -17.87
N ALA A 325 3.73 14.94 -19.07
CA ALA A 325 3.46 16.37 -19.25
C ALA A 325 2.32 16.85 -18.32
N GLY A 326 2.65 17.73 -17.37
CA GLY A 326 1.70 18.29 -16.38
C GLY A 326 1.59 17.55 -15.04
N GLY A 327 2.45 16.55 -14.77
CA GLY A 327 2.49 15.76 -13.53
C GLY A 327 3.42 16.29 -12.44
N GLY A 328 3.34 17.58 -12.11
CA GLY A 328 4.23 18.21 -11.12
C GLY A 328 4.32 17.45 -9.79
N GLY A 329 5.54 17.22 -9.30
CA GLY A 329 5.87 16.64 -8.00
C GLY A 329 5.69 15.13 -7.85
N THR A 330 5.45 14.41 -8.95
CA THR A 330 5.09 12.97 -8.91
C THR A 330 6.29 12.02 -8.88
N LEU A 331 7.50 12.52 -9.15
CA LEU A 331 8.75 11.77 -8.98
C LEU A 331 9.36 12.12 -7.62
N VAL A 332 9.18 11.24 -6.64
CA VAL A 332 9.54 11.49 -5.24
C VAL A 332 10.91 10.88 -4.95
N PHE A 333 11.84 11.71 -4.47
CA PHE A 333 13.20 11.29 -4.13
C PHE A 333 13.61 11.84 -2.77
N GLU A 334 14.08 10.96 -1.90
CA GLU A 334 14.76 11.31 -0.67
C GLU A 334 16.25 11.46 -0.92
N LEU A 335 16.81 12.59 -0.48
CA LEU A 335 18.20 12.96 -0.65
C LEU A 335 18.90 13.02 0.71
N ASP A 336 20.12 12.54 0.76
CA ASP A 336 21.02 12.63 1.93
C ASP A 336 22.42 13.06 1.44
N ALA A 337 23.50 12.62 2.08
CA ALA A 337 24.86 12.82 1.59
C ALA A 337 25.10 12.22 0.19
N LEU A 338 26.18 12.62 -0.50
CA LEU A 338 26.48 12.18 -1.87
C LEU A 338 26.83 10.68 -2.00
N ALA A 339 27.10 9.98 -0.89
CA ALA A 339 27.69 8.65 -0.87
C ALA A 339 26.71 7.48 -1.16
N GLY A 340 25.84 7.63 -2.16
CA GLY A 340 24.83 6.60 -2.50
C GLY A 340 23.79 6.40 -1.40
N THR A 341 23.58 7.43 -0.58
CA THR A 341 22.61 7.47 0.52
C THR A 341 21.33 8.20 0.11
N SER A 342 21.05 8.28 -1.18
CA SER A 342 19.83 8.89 -1.73
C SER A 342 19.06 7.88 -2.55
N ASP A 343 17.78 8.17 -2.75
CA ASP A 343 16.92 7.36 -3.61
C ASP A 343 17.43 7.27 -5.04
N GLN A 344 17.23 6.11 -5.67
CA GLN A 344 17.56 5.89 -7.07
C GLN A 344 16.51 5.08 -7.82
N ILE A 345 16.39 5.36 -9.11
CA ILE A 345 15.71 4.48 -10.05
C ILE A 345 16.76 3.87 -10.99
N ALA A 346 16.85 2.54 -11.02
CA ALA A 346 17.80 1.84 -11.88
C ALA A 346 17.08 1.18 -13.05
N VAL A 347 17.40 1.56 -14.29
CA VAL A 347 16.77 1.04 -15.50
C VAL A 347 17.80 0.29 -16.35
N SER A 348 17.67 -1.02 -16.57
CA SER A 348 18.60 -1.72 -17.46
C SER A 348 18.27 -1.52 -18.95
N GLY A 349 17.01 -1.17 -19.24
CA GLY A 349 16.51 -0.91 -20.59
C GLY A 349 16.63 0.55 -21.02
N THR A 350 15.73 0.96 -21.93
CA THR A 350 15.57 2.36 -22.32
C THR A 350 14.79 3.13 -21.25
N LEU A 351 15.34 4.25 -20.80
CA LEU A 351 14.63 5.29 -20.07
C LEU A 351 14.13 6.34 -21.07
N GLY A 352 12.83 6.31 -21.36
CA GLY A 352 12.18 7.32 -22.21
C GLY A 352 11.75 8.53 -21.40
N ILE A 353 12.28 9.72 -21.67
CA ILE A 353 11.97 10.96 -20.93
C ILE A 353 11.15 11.97 -21.75
N GLY A 354 10.75 11.60 -22.96
CA GLY A 354 10.02 12.50 -23.86
C GLY A 354 10.90 13.59 -24.47
N GLN A 355 10.27 14.58 -25.11
CA GLN A 355 10.95 15.65 -25.84
C GLN A 355 10.74 16.98 -25.10
N GLY A 356 11.50 17.23 -24.02
CA GLY A 356 11.31 18.38 -23.14
C GLY A 356 10.09 18.23 -22.23
N ALA A 357 9.75 16.99 -21.86
CA ALA A 357 8.57 16.70 -21.03
C ALA A 357 8.88 16.79 -19.53
N LEU A 358 10.08 16.35 -19.12
CA LEU A 358 10.52 16.38 -17.71
C LEU A 358 11.12 17.73 -17.34
N ARG A 359 10.61 18.28 -16.23
CA ARG A 359 10.99 19.56 -15.61
C ARG A 359 11.41 19.33 -14.17
N PHE A 360 12.11 20.31 -13.57
CA PHE A 360 12.41 20.29 -12.13
C PHE A 360 11.16 20.11 -11.28
N THR A 361 10.06 20.78 -11.67
CA THR A 361 8.78 20.73 -10.94
C THR A 361 8.09 19.38 -10.99
N ASP A 362 8.52 18.42 -11.82
CA ASP A 362 7.98 17.06 -11.82
C ASP A 362 8.54 16.21 -10.66
N PHE A 363 9.59 16.71 -9.99
CA PHE A 363 10.24 16.07 -8.87
C PHE A 363 9.81 16.68 -7.53
N THR A 364 9.71 15.83 -6.52
CA THR A 364 9.65 16.23 -5.11
C THR A 364 10.90 15.70 -4.43
N PHE A 365 11.78 16.59 -4.00
CA PHE A 365 13.00 16.25 -3.27
C PHE A 365 12.82 16.45 -1.77
N SER A 366 13.09 15.42 -0.97
CA SER A 366 13.07 15.49 0.49
C SER A 366 14.50 15.38 1.04
N ASP A 367 15.02 16.45 1.64
CA ASP A 367 16.30 16.43 2.34
C ASP A 367 16.16 15.73 3.70
N LEU A 368 16.92 14.65 3.89
CA LEU A 368 16.98 13.89 5.14
C LEU A 368 17.93 14.50 6.20
N GLY A 369 18.54 15.64 5.89
CA GLY A 369 19.41 16.44 6.77
C GLY A 369 20.90 16.37 6.42
N GLY A 370 21.25 15.66 5.35
CA GLY A 370 22.63 15.51 4.87
C GLY A 370 22.87 16.03 3.45
N LEU A 371 21.88 16.71 2.84
CA LEU A 371 22.03 17.31 1.52
C LEU A 371 23.23 18.27 1.47
N GLU A 372 24.10 18.06 0.48
CA GLU A 372 25.29 18.87 0.24
C GLU A 372 25.41 19.25 -1.23
N ALA A 373 26.24 20.26 -1.54
CA ALA A 373 26.48 20.62 -2.93
C ALA A 373 27.26 19.50 -3.64
N GLY A 374 26.80 19.12 -4.83
CA GLY A 374 27.36 18.04 -5.62
C GLY A 374 26.35 17.44 -6.59
N THR A 375 26.68 16.30 -7.16
CA THR A 375 25.85 15.62 -8.17
C THR A 375 25.22 14.36 -7.60
N TYR A 376 23.90 14.31 -7.61
CA TYR A 376 23.10 13.18 -7.19
C TYR A 376 22.59 12.44 -8.43
N THR A 377 22.97 11.17 -8.60
CA THR A 377 22.37 10.32 -9.63
C THR A 377 20.96 9.92 -9.20
N LEU A 378 19.94 10.46 -9.87
CA LEU A 378 18.55 10.11 -9.61
C LEU A 378 18.14 8.84 -10.35
N MET A 379 18.53 8.75 -11.63
CA MET A 379 18.21 7.60 -12.46
C MET A 379 19.41 7.14 -13.28
N THR A 380 19.63 5.83 -13.32
CA THR A 380 20.58 5.19 -14.25
C THR A 380 19.80 4.48 -15.35
N SER A 381 20.36 4.42 -16.55
CA SER A 381 19.72 3.72 -17.66
C SER A 381 20.70 2.96 -18.56
N GLY A 382 20.20 1.96 -19.31
CA GLY A 382 20.95 1.38 -20.41
C GLY A 382 21.11 2.36 -21.57
N VAL A 383 20.05 3.12 -21.87
CA VAL A 383 20.01 4.22 -22.83
C VAL A 383 18.93 5.23 -22.39
N ILE A 384 19.21 6.53 -22.53
CA ILE A 384 18.19 7.58 -22.43
C ILE A 384 17.65 7.91 -23.82
N SER A 385 16.32 7.99 -23.97
CA SER A 385 15.65 8.48 -25.17
C SER A 385 14.85 9.73 -24.84
N GLY A 386 15.27 10.87 -25.39
CA GLY A 386 14.63 12.16 -25.14
C GLY A 386 15.58 13.23 -24.61
N TRP A 387 15.02 14.37 -24.20
CA TRP A 387 15.72 15.46 -23.53
C TRP A 387 14.83 16.08 -22.45
N ILE A 388 15.46 16.67 -21.42
CA ILE A 388 14.78 17.45 -20.38
C ILE A 388 14.34 18.82 -20.91
N ASP A 389 13.40 19.47 -20.22
CA ASP A 389 13.04 20.86 -20.47
C ASP A 389 14.12 21.78 -19.89
N ASP A 390 15.07 22.20 -20.74
CA ASP A 390 16.21 23.05 -20.40
C ASP A 390 15.83 24.47 -19.96
N THR A 391 14.57 24.87 -20.13
CA THR A 391 14.07 26.16 -19.64
C THR A 391 13.49 26.08 -18.23
N ASN A 392 13.18 24.88 -17.75
CA ASN A 392 12.52 24.64 -16.46
C ASN A 392 13.22 23.49 -15.69
N ASP A 393 14.52 23.33 -15.87
CA ASP A 393 15.34 22.25 -15.31
C ASP A 393 15.87 22.54 -13.90
N SER A 394 15.64 23.74 -13.36
CA SER A 394 16.17 24.18 -12.08
C SER A 394 15.11 24.68 -11.09
N GLY A 395 15.42 24.58 -9.80
CA GLY A 395 14.58 25.08 -8.73
C GLY A 395 15.22 24.94 -7.35
N ALA A 396 14.52 25.38 -6.32
CA ALA A 396 15.02 25.36 -4.95
C ALA A 396 14.80 24.00 -4.29
N ILE A 397 15.77 23.57 -3.47
CA ILE A 397 15.68 22.44 -2.54
C ILE A 397 16.15 22.95 -1.18
N GLY A 398 15.20 23.42 -0.37
CA GLY A 398 15.55 24.18 0.83
C GLY A 398 16.36 25.43 0.48
N SER A 399 17.58 25.55 1.03
CA SER A 399 18.52 26.64 0.74
C SER A 399 19.36 26.42 -0.52
N PHE A 400 19.34 25.23 -1.11
CA PHE A 400 20.13 24.89 -2.29
C PHE A 400 19.37 25.18 -3.58
N THR A 401 20.12 25.31 -4.68
CA THR A 401 19.55 25.25 -6.04
C THR A 401 19.91 23.91 -6.67
N GLY A 402 18.89 23.18 -7.10
CA GLY A 402 19.03 21.96 -7.88
C GLY A 402 18.82 22.24 -9.36
N THR A 403 19.64 21.64 -10.22
CA THR A 403 19.51 21.68 -11.67
C THR A 403 19.56 20.24 -12.20
N LEU A 404 18.55 19.84 -12.97
CA LEU A 404 18.52 18.56 -13.65
C LEU A 404 19.50 18.56 -14.82
N GLN A 405 20.20 17.46 -15.03
CA GLN A 405 21.08 17.27 -16.18
C GLN A 405 21.08 15.84 -16.69
N LEU A 406 21.47 15.67 -17.95
CA LEU A 406 21.79 14.38 -18.55
C LEU A 406 23.31 14.22 -18.64
N ASN A 407 23.85 13.15 -18.07
CA ASN A 407 25.26 12.83 -18.12
C ASN A 407 25.45 11.37 -18.56
N GLY A 408 25.85 11.18 -19.82
CA GLY A 408 25.84 9.86 -20.44
C GLY A 408 24.42 9.27 -20.43
N ASN A 409 24.25 8.14 -19.74
CA ASN A 409 22.95 7.46 -19.60
C ASN A 409 22.29 7.70 -18.23
N ASN A 410 22.73 8.73 -17.50
CA ASN A 410 22.17 9.07 -16.20
C ASN A 410 21.34 10.35 -16.28
N LEU A 411 20.22 10.37 -15.54
CA LEU A 411 19.55 11.59 -15.13
C LEU A 411 20.06 11.96 -13.75
N GLU A 412 20.66 13.13 -13.64
CA GLU A 412 21.33 13.62 -12.44
C GLU A 412 20.70 14.93 -11.98
N LEU A 413 20.82 15.19 -10.68
CA LEU A 413 20.52 16.45 -10.04
C LEU A 413 21.83 17.06 -9.56
N VAL A 414 22.20 18.21 -10.13
CA VAL A 414 23.32 19.02 -9.64
C VAL A 414 22.79 19.98 -8.59
N VAL A 415 23.20 19.75 -7.35
CA VAL A 415 22.90 20.60 -6.21
C VAL A 415 24.05 21.58 -6.05
N SER A 416 23.74 22.87 -6.09
CA SER A 416 24.68 23.97 -5.94
C SER A 416 24.37 24.78 -4.68
N GLY A 417 25.40 25.42 -4.12
CA GLY A 417 25.27 26.26 -2.93
C GLY A 417 24.31 27.45 -3.14
N LEU A 418 23.87 28.02 -2.00
CA LEU A 418 22.85 29.07 -1.79
C LEU A 418 22.18 29.64 -3.05
N ALA A 419 20.87 29.42 -3.16
CA ALA A 419 20.02 30.05 -4.16
C ALA A 419 20.33 31.55 -4.30
N ALA A 420 20.52 31.99 -5.54
CA ALA A 420 20.80 33.39 -5.86
C ALA A 420 19.81 34.31 -5.14
N GLY A 421 20.32 35.21 -4.29
CA GLY A 421 19.55 36.28 -3.65
C GLY A 421 19.04 36.06 -2.22
N SER A 422 19.53 35.09 -1.45
CA SER A 422 19.02 34.86 -0.07
C SER A 422 19.91 35.38 1.07
N ASP A 423 21.24 35.27 0.98
CA ASP A 423 22.16 35.73 2.05
C ASP A 423 23.13 36.83 1.62
N TYR A 424 23.57 36.86 0.34
CA TYR A 424 24.44 37.94 -0.13
C TYR A 424 23.67 39.26 -0.26
N ASP A 425 22.46 39.26 -0.83
CA ASP A 425 21.67 40.49 -1.01
C ASP A 425 21.23 41.09 0.34
N THR A 426 20.86 40.25 1.31
CA THR A 426 20.52 40.68 2.68
C THR A 426 21.74 41.13 3.50
N TRP A 427 22.93 40.58 3.25
CA TRP A 427 24.18 41.04 3.85
C TRP A 427 24.73 42.31 3.16
N ALA A 428 24.62 42.40 1.83
CA ALA A 428 25.08 43.53 1.01
C ALA A 428 24.18 44.77 1.15
N ASP A 429 22.87 44.61 1.35
CA ASP A 429 21.93 45.70 1.65
C ASP A 429 22.25 46.43 2.98
N GLY A 430 23.01 45.78 3.87
CA GLY A 430 23.54 46.39 5.10
C GLY A 430 24.74 47.32 4.88
N TYR A 431 25.36 47.32 3.69
CA TYR A 431 26.60 48.05 3.40
C TYR A 431 26.56 48.71 2.00
N PRO A 432 26.04 49.95 1.89
CA PRO A 432 25.99 50.67 0.62
C PRO A 432 27.41 50.98 0.12
N GLY A 433 27.86 50.30 -0.94
CA GLY A 433 29.17 50.58 -1.57
C GLY A 433 29.92 49.38 -2.15
N LEU A 434 29.46 48.14 -1.94
CA LEU A 434 30.03 46.96 -2.58
C LEU A 434 29.47 46.81 -4.00
N THR A 435 30.26 47.13 -5.03
CA THR A 435 29.84 47.07 -6.45
C THR A 435 30.65 46.09 -7.30
N ASP A 436 31.46 45.22 -6.70
CA ASP A 436 32.33 44.30 -7.45
C ASP A 436 32.20 42.86 -6.95
N ALA A 437 31.75 41.98 -7.84
CA ALA A 437 31.47 40.57 -7.58
C ALA A 437 32.58 39.63 -8.10
N SER A 438 33.80 40.11 -8.32
CA SER A 438 34.82 39.34 -9.07
C SER A 438 36.21 39.18 -8.43
N ALA A 439 36.45 39.58 -7.17
CA ALA A 439 37.77 39.48 -6.55
C ALA A 439 37.88 38.34 -5.51
N ASP A 440 38.22 37.13 -5.98
CA ASP A 440 38.97 36.13 -5.20
C ASP A 440 40.46 36.37 -5.51
N LEU A 441 41.23 36.87 -4.53
CA LEU A 441 42.60 37.35 -4.75
C LEU A 441 43.67 36.28 -4.48
N ASP A 442 43.33 35.15 -3.86
CA ASP A 442 44.28 34.07 -3.56
C ASP A 442 43.94 32.72 -4.22
N PHE A 443 42.80 32.63 -4.90
CA PHE A 443 42.38 31.50 -5.74
C PHE A 443 42.26 30.17 -4.98
N ASP A 444 41.98 30.19 -3.67
CA ASP A 444 41.82 28.97 -2.87
C ASP A 444 40.38 28.40 -2.88
N GLY A 445 39.43 29.13 -3.47
CA GLY A 445 38.04 28.72 -3.59
C GLY A 445 37.20 28.86 -2.31
N GLY A 446 37.67 29.61 -1.32
CA GLY A 446 37.01 29.88 -0.04
C GLY A 446 35.95 30.98 -0.04
N GLY A 447 35.81 31.74 -1.14
CA GLY A 447 34.90 32.88 -1.26
C GLY A 447 35.59 34.23 -1.05
N LEU A 448 34.84 35.34 -1.22
CA LEU A 448 35.38 36.71 -1.25
C LEU A 448 36.11 37.09 0.05
N GLU A 449 37.38 37.50 -0.07
CA GLU A 449 38.16 38.08 1.03
C GLU A 449 38.09 39.61 0.97
N PRO A 450 37.62 40.30 2.02
CA PRO A 450 37.64 41.75 2.02
C PRO A 450 39.08 42.26 2.11
N VAL A 451 39.52 42.97 1.07
CA VAL A 451 40.75 43.78 1.11
C VAL A 451 40.54 44.93 2.10
N LEU A 452 40.89 44.72 3.36
CA LEU A 452 41.10 45.81 4.30
C LEU A 452 42.50 46.40 4.06
N SER A 453 42.62 47.21 3.01
CA SER A 453 43.80 48.08 2.83
C SER A 453 43.69 49.28 3.78
N GLY A 454 44.17 49.11 5.01
CA GLY A 454 44.21 50.18 6.00
C GLY A 454 44.46 49.65 7.40
N SER A 455 45.33 50.31 8.14
CA SER A 455 45.87 49.91 9.44
C SER A 455 44.82 49.84 10.57
N TRP A 456 43.97 48.82 10.57
CA TRP A 456 43.17 48.38 11.73
C TRP A 456 42.90 46.88 11.63
N ALA A 457 43.96 46.08 11.69
CA ALA A 457 43.85 44.66 12.01
C ALA A 457 43.76 44.53 13.54
N GLU A 458 42.60 44.88 14.10
CA GLU A 458 42.23 44.44 15.45
C GLU A 458 41.01 43.54 15.31
N ILE A 459 41.30 42.25 15.52
CA ILE A 459 40.42 41.11 15.56
C ILE A 459 39.17 41.44 16.39
N LEU A 460 38.02 41.62 15.75
CA LEU A 460 36.71 41.40 16.38
C LEU A 460 36.20 40.00 16.04
N VAL A 461 36.93 39.01 16.55
CA VAL A 461 36.33 37.72 16.91
C VAL A 461 35.57 37.97 18.20
N THR A 462 34.35 38.50 18.13
CA THR A 462 33.42 38.46 19.26
C THR A 462 31.97 38.70 18.78
N GLU A 463 31.13 37.72 19.10
CA GLU A 463 29.67 37.81 19.30
C GLU A 463 28.64 37.51 18.20
N ALA A 464 29.00 37.20 16.94
CA ALA A 464 27.96 36.90 15.92
C ALA A 464 28.12 35.60 15.10
N MET A 465 28.99 34.67 15.50
CA MET A 465 29.13 33.39 14.77
C MET A 465 28.41 32.24 15.48
N THR A 466 27.60 31.49 14.72
CA THR A 466 27.05 30.21 15.16
C THR A 466 28.17 29.19 15.42
N PRO A 467 27.97 28.18 16.29
CA PRO A 467 29.01 27.23 16.69
C PRO A 467 29.70 26.46 15.55
N ALA A 468 29.06 26.36 14.39
CA ALA A 468 29.59 25.70 13.20
C ALA A 468 30.77 26.47 12.57
N LEU A 469 30.68 27.80 12.49
CA LEU A 469 31.75 28.66 11.96
C LEU A 469 32.97 28.71 12.90
N ARG A 470 32.74 28.63 14.22
CA ARG A 470 33.81 28.56 15.24
C ARG A 470 34.70 27.32 15.12
N ARG A 471 34.16 26.18 14.67
CA ARG A 471 34.94 24.93 14.53
C ARG A 471 35.85 24.92 13.31
N ARG A 472 35.56 25.73 12.29
CA ARG A 472 36.39 25.82 11.08
C ARG A 472 37.57 26.78 11.26
N ALA A 473 37.37 27.87 12.00
CA ALA A 473 38.43 28.85 12.30
C ALA A 473 39.58 28.31 13.19
N LEU A 474 39.32 27.30 14.03
CA LEU A 474 40.35 26.74 14.93
C LEU A 474 41.21 25.63 14.31
N LYS A 475 40.87 25.14 13.10
CA LYS A 475 41.51 23.95 12.51
C LYS A 475 42.61 24.26 11.49
N THR A 476 42.81 25.53 11.15
CA THR A 476 43.69 25.96 10.04
C THR A 476 44.83 26.89 10.47
N ALA A 477 45.09 27.10 11.76
CA ALA A 477 46.24 27.87 12.20
C ALA A 477 47.54 27.04 12.13
N PRO A 478 48.54 27.39 11.29
CA PRO A 478 49.91 26.92 11.49
C PRO A 478 50.52 27.69 12.68
N THR A 479 51.39 27.03 13.44
CA THR A 479 52.19 27.65 14.52
C THR A 479 53.08 28.77 14.02
#